data_AF-C6B765-F1
#
_entry.id   AF-C6B765-F1
#
_cell.length_a   1.000
_cell.length_b   1.000
_cell.length_c   1.000
_cell.angle_alpha   90.00
_cell.angle_beta   90.00
_cell.angle_gamma   90.00
#
_symmetry.space_group_name_H-M   'P 1'
#
loop_
_entity.id
_entity.type
_entity.pdbx_description
1 polymer ?
#
loop_
_entity_poly.entity_id
_entity_poly.type
_entity_poly.pdbx_seq_one_letter_code
_entity_poly.pdbx_strand_id
1 'polypeptide(L)' 'MMNILKVVFREFFGMFIDDGALALLALLLIAAVGVLVKFAHVDALLGATLLLVGCLMVLAESVARAARKRFQRK' A
#
# COMPACT_ATOMS: atom_id res chain seq x y z
N MET A 1 -18.84 18.91 19.33
CA MET A 1 -17.57 19.27 18.66
C MET A 1 -17.15 18.10 17.80
N MET A 2 -17.45 18.14 16.50
CA MET A 2 -16.98 17.09 15.60
C MET A 2 -15.46 17.14 15.61
N ASN A 3 -14.84 16.06 16.07
CA ASN A 3 -13.40 15.96 16.16
C ASN A 3 -12.88 15.98 14.71
N ILE A 4 -12.48 17.15 14.21
CA ILE A 4 -11.98 17.35 12.84
C ILE A 4 -10.92 16.30 12.50
N LEU A 5 -10.11 15.91 13.49
CA LEU A 5 -9.19 14.78 13.44
C LEU A 5 -9.84 13.50 12.90
N LYS A 6 -11.01 13.10 13.44
CA LYS A 6 -11.72 11.88 13.04
C LYS A 6 -12.21 11.94 11.60
N VAL A 7 -12.61 13.12 11.12
CA VAL A 7 -13.04 13.31 9.73
C VAL A 7 -11.84 13.20 8.79
N VAL A 8 -10.75 13.91 9.08
CA VAL A 8 -9.52 13.85 8.28
C VAL A 8 -9.00 12.41 8.17
N PHE A 9 -8.94 11.67 9.28
CA PHE A 9 -8.55 10.26 9.24
C PHE A 9 -9.49 9.43 8.36
N ARG A 10 -10.81 9.61 8.48
CA ARG A 10 -11.78 8.85 7.69
C ARG A 10 -11.67 9.16 6.20
N GLU A 11 -11.55 10.43 5.80
CA GLU A 11 -11.35 10.84 4.41
C GLU A 11 -10.03 10.29 3.86
N PHE A 12 -8.96 10.37 4.65
CA PHE A 12 -7.64 9.85 4.27
C PHE A 12 -7.69 8.34 4.04
N PHE A 13 -8.18 7.57 5.01
CA PHE A 13 -8.33 6.11 4.84
C PHE A 13 -9.32 5.76 3.72
N GLY A 14 -10.38 6.55 3.55
CA GLY A 14 -11.33 6.42 2.45
C GLY A 14 -10.65 6.50 1.09
N MET A 15 -9.79 7.50 0.87
CA MET A 15 -9.03 7.65 -0.38
C MET A 15 -8.13 6.44 -0.68
N PHE A 16 -7.46 5.90 0.34
CA PHE A 16 -6.61 4.71 0.19
C PHE A 16 -7.41 3.42 -0.11
N ILE A 17 -8.62 3.31 0.44
CA ILE A 17 -9.52 2.17 0.24
C ILE A 17 -10.22 2.27 -1.12
N ASP A 18 -10.65 3.47 -1.51
CA ASP A 18 -11.30 3.77 -2.80
C ASP A 18 -10.34 3.58 -3.98
N ASP A 19 -9.04 3.87 -3.81
CA ASP A 19 -7.98 3.46 -4.74
C ASP A 19 -7.75 1.94 -4.80
N GLY A 20 -8.56 1.15 -4.08
CA GLY A 20 -8.71 -0.29 -4.25
C GLY A 20 -7.82 -1.13 -3.35
N ALA A 21 -7.66 -0.73 -2.08
CA ALA A 21 -6.84 -1.40 -1.04
C ALA A 21 -5.34 -1.55 -1.38
N LEU A 22 -4.89 -1.01 -2.51
CA LEU A 22 -3.54 -1.16 -3.05
C LEU A 22 -2.51 -0.27 -2.36
N ALA A 23 -2.84 1.01 -2.20
CA ALA A 23 -2.00 1.93 -1.46
C ALA A 23 -1.87 1.50 0.01
N LEU A 24 -2.93 0.89 0.55
CA LEU A 24 -2.95 0.32 1.90
C LEU A 24 -2.04 -0.91 2.00
N LEU A 25 -2.01 -1.77 0.97
CA LEU A 25 -1.04 -2.88 0.85
C LEU A 25 0.41 -2.38 0.75
N ALA A 26 0.68 -1.31 0.01
CA ALA A 26 2.02 -0.72 -0.07
C ALA A 26 2.47 -0.18 1.30
N LEU A 27 1.61 0.56 2.00
CA LEU A 27 1.89 1.04 3.37
C LEU A 27 2.18 -0.12 4.33
N LEU A 28 1.37 -1.19 4.25
CA LEU A 28 1.54 -2.37 5.09
C LEU A 28 2.85 -3.11 4.77
N LEU A 29 3.18 -3.25 3.49
CA LEU A 29 4.46 -3.81 3.05
C LEU A 29 5.64 -2.99 3.59
N ILE A 30 5.61 -1.66 3.45
CA ILE A 30 6.66 -0.78 3.95
C ILE A 30 6.82 -0.92 5.46
N ALA A 31 5.70 -0.92 6.20
CA ALA A 31 5.73 -1.11 7.65
C ALA A 31 6.31 -2.48 8.02
N ALA A 32 5.91 -3.55 7.34
CA ALA A 32 6.40 -4.90 7.57
C ALA A 32 7.91 -5.01 7.31
N VAL A 33 8.41 -4.50 6.18
CA VAL A 33 9.86 -4.53 5.89
C VAL A 33 10.64 -3.65 6.86
N GLY A 34 10.12 -2.48 7.21
CA GLY A 34 10.74 -1.59 8.19
C GLY A 34 10.90 -2.26 9.55
N VAL A 35 9.88 -2.99 10.01
CA VAL A 35 9.95 -3.81 11.24
C VAL A 35 10.97 -4.93 11.08
N LEU A 36 10.97 -5.63 9.95
CA LEU A 36 11.87 -6.75 9.69
C LEU A 36 13.34 -6.31 9.72
N VAL A 37 13.68 -5.22 9.04
CA VAL A 37 15.05 -4.69 9.01
C VAL A 37 15.46 -4.16 10.39
N LYS A 38 14.56 -3.44 11.08
CA LYS A 38 14.89 -2.80 12.36
C LYS A 38 15.00 -3.77 13.54
N PHE A 39 14.17 -4.82 13.57
CA PHE A 39 14.09 -5.74 14.72
C PHE A 39 14.68 -7.12 14.46
N ALA A 40 14.71 -7.60 13.22
CA ALA A 40 15.24 -8.92 12.90
C ALA A 40 16.67 -8.86 12.30
N HIS A 41 17.34 -7.70 12.32
CA HIS A 41 18.69 -7.48 11.77
C HIS A 41 18.87 -8.06 10.35
N VAL A 42 17.79 -8.03 9.55
CA VAL A 42 17.83 -8.50 8.18
C VAL A 42 18.80 -7.63 7.39
N ASP A 43 19.63 -8.27 6.58
CA ASP A 43 20.58 -7.58 5.70
C ASP A 43 19.87 -6.49 4.90
N ALA A 44 20.45 -5.28 4.89
CA ALA A 44 19.87 -4.11 4.23
C ALA A 44 19.57 -4.39 2.75
N LEU A 45 20.38 -5.22 2.09
CA LEU A 45 20.15 -5.59 0.69
C LEU A 45 18.92 -6.47 0.53
N LEU A 46 18.69 -7.41 1.46
CA LEU A 46 17.49 -8.24 1.48
C LEU A 46 16.23 -7.40 1.75
N GLY A 47 16.30 -6.46 2.69
CA GLY A 47 15.19 -5.53 2.96
C GLY A 47 14.86 -4.66 1.74
N ALA A 48 15.88 -4.09 1.08
CA ALA A 48 15.70 -3.26 -0.10
C ALA A 48 15.11 -4.03 -1.29
N THR A 49 15.57 -5.25 -1.52
CA THR A 49 15.03 -6.11 -2.59
C THR A 49 13.58 -6.52 -2.31
N LEU A 50 13.24 -6.87 -1.06
CA LEU A 50 11.87 -7.20 -0.68
C LEU A 50 10.91 -6.02 -0.89
N LEU A 51 11.34 -4.81 -0.50
CA LEU A 51 10.60 -3.57 -0.74
C LEU A 51 10.41 -3.30 -2.23
N LEU A 52 11.49 -3.39 -3.01
CA LEU A 52 11.44 -3.13 -4.45
C LEU A 52 10.47 -4.09 -5.15
N VAL A 53 10.63 -5.40 -4.92
CA VAL A 53 9.81 -6.44 -5.54
C VAL A 53 8.36 -6.31 -5.08
N GLY A 54 8.12 -6.12 -3.78
CA GLY A 54 6.77 -5.97 -3.25
C GLY A 54 6.07 -4.70 -3.77
N CYS A 55 6.78 -3.57 -3.89
CA CYS A 55 6.23 -2.36 -4.50
C CYS A 55 5.87 -2.57 -5.97
N LEU A 56 6.72 -3.27 -6.74
CA LEU A 56 6.43 -3.61 -8.14
C LEU A 56 5.21 -4.52 -8.27
N MET A 57 5.05 -5.51 -7.39
CA MET A 57 3.87 -6.37 -7.36
C MET A 57 2.59 -5.59 -7.05
N VAL A 58 2.63 -4.69 -6.06
CA VAL A 58 1.49 -3.81 -5.75
C VAL A 58 1.15 -2.93 -6.96
N LEU A 59 2.16 -2.35 -7.62
CA LEU A 59 1.94 -1.55 -8.83
C LEU A 59 1.34 -2.37 -9.98
N ALA A 60 1.85 -3.57 -10.23
CA ALA A 60 1.33 -4.47 -11.27
C ALA A 60 -0.14 -4.82 -11.01
N GLU A 61 -0.49 -5.12 -9.77
CA GLU A 61 -1.87 -5.36 -9.36
C GLU A 61 -2.76 -4.11 -9.51
N SER A 62 -2.24 -2.91 -9.22
CA SER A 62 -2.92 -1.64 -9.48
C SER A 62 -3.27 -1.47 -10.94
N VAL A 63 -2.27 -1.63 -11.81
CA VAL A 63 -2.44 -1.49 -13.26
C VAL A 63 -3.38 -2.57 -13.80
N ALA A 64 -3.21 -3.82 -13.39
CA ALA A 64 -4.05 -4.93 -13.83
C ALA A 64 -5.51 -4.77 -13.37
N ARG A 65 -5.75 -4.34 -12.13
CA ARG A 65 -7.10 -4.02 -11.64
C ARG A 65 -7.72 -2.85 -12.39
N ALA A 66 -6.97 -1.77 -12.61
CA ALA A 66 -7.45 -0.62 -13.37
C ALA A 66 -7.83 -1.02 -14.81
N ALA A 67 -7.01 -1.85 -15.46
CA ALA A 67 -7.28 -2.41 -16.78
C ALA A 67 -8.55 -3.28 -16.78
N ARG A 68 -8.72 -4.19 -15.80
CA ARG A 68 -9.93 -5.02 -15.65
C ARG A 68 -11.19 -4.20 -15.41
N LYS A 69 -11.15 -3.21 -14.51
CA LYS A 69 -12.28 -2.31 -14.25
C LYS A 69 -12.66 -1.48 -15.47
N ARG A 70 -11.68 -1.07 -16.28
CA ARG A 70 -11.92 -0.34 -17.54
C ARG A 70 -12.55 -1.23 -18.61
N PHE A 71 -12.19 -2.50 -18.68
CA PHE A 71 -12.78 -3.46 -19.62
C PHE A 71 -14.22 -3.86 -19.28
N GLN A 72 -14.58 -3.92 -17.99
CA GLN A 72 -15.94 -4.25 -17.52
C GLN A 72 -16.94 -3.10 -17.68
N ARG A 73 -16.48 -1.89 -18.00
CA ARG A 73 -17.31 -0.69 -18.20
C ARG A 73 -17.67 -0.42 -19.67
N LYS A 74 -17.29 -1.32 -20.58
CA LYS A 74 -17.55 -1.23 -22.01
C LYS A 74 -18.50 -2.35 -22.42
#